data_AF-A0A9D2FYK9-F1
#
_entry.id   AF-A0A9D2FYK9-F1
#
_cell.length_a   1.000
_cell.length_b   1.000
_cell.length_c   1.000
_cell.angle_alpha   90.00
_cell.angle_beta   90.00
_cell.angle_gamma   90.00
#
_symmetry.space_group_name_H-M   'P 1'
#
loop_
_entity.id
_entity.type
_entity.pdbx_description
1 polymer ?
#
loop_
_entity_poly.entity_id
_entity_poly.type
_entity_poly.pdbx_seq_one_letter_code
_entity_poly.pdbx_strand_id
1 'polypeptide(L)'
;MPDKLNSVDYHWFLVCTKPGHELELRALIEREKGKIRNILEVYCPTHTKVYVRRGDNEQRLPFFDGYVFVLATQGALAEFLRDNDSDAYIWYNRKRTPDEKAVACTIPESQIRAFRDYNENYADKVIVLERPYTDYAFNAKTDEPNEIVRVVDGPLAGCEGYICRFHKKKGLVFRVQGMMPGCWLTVTYPNASDLHVVRLHNAEGDRLSIGTEKGRAADLLVGVLQGCGYGERTQSLFYELMERLAADLSLETLCKHLQKQGEKALADRLAKLTTKEAELLINLARYEHDTPGYVRENWPRIILRPFLTPTSGIEMEEDKNEAELPHQDFTEIIRKVDITEEVYYPSKQEDGKITTTYYAHIGRMEDKSGFIYFANWDDFLREYFLTAGKANEKLVSGKVQKVRNEITLAETEKLIESFRNYAPTLYKVLTEPDSAVKAVPNFKIGEDLLNVLAIQSSAQDKEAAKDQLIKTCVRVCKEINTTNHLAVWRRYLRTVWLHI
;
A
#
# COMPACT_ATOMS: atom_id res chain seq x y z
N MET A 1 -20.51 52.73 -12.75
CA MET A 1 -19.98 52.12 -13.99
C MET A 1 -20.40 50.66 -13.99
N PRO A 2 -20.98 50.11 -15.08
CA PRO A 2 -21.28 48.69 -15.15
C PRO A 2 -19.96 47.90 -15.10
N ASP A 3 -19.97 46.81 -14.34
CA ASP A 3 -18.81 45.96 -14.07
C ASP A 3 -18.41 45.22 -15.35
N LYS A 4 -17.55 45.82 -16.17
CA LYS A 4 -17.16 45.33 -17.50
C LYS A 4 -16.53 43.93 -17.49
N LEU A 5 -16.02 43.48 -16.33
CA LEU A 5 -15.42 42.14 -16.16
C LEU A 5 -16.47 41.02 -16.19
N ASN A 6 -17.69 41.26 -15.68
CA ASN A 6 -18.73 40.21 -15.58
C ASN A 6 -19.45 39.93 -16.92
N SER A 7 -19.19 40.71 -17.97
CA SER A 7 -19.92 40.66 -19.24
C SER A 7 -19.16 40.03 -20.42
N VAL A 8 -17.86 39.71 -20.26
CA VAL A 8 -17.01 39.30 -21.40
C VAL A 8 -16.43 37.89 -21.24
N ASP A 9 -16.15 37.46 -20.00
CA ASP A 9 -15.48 36.19 -19.76
C ASP A 9 -16.47 35.02 -19.62
N TYR A 10 -16.19 33.94 -20.35
CA TYR A 10 -16.95 32.70 -20.28
C TYR A 10 -16.56 31.88 -19.06
N HIS A 11 -17.56 31.51 -18.27
CA HIS A 11 -17.40 30.65 -17.10
C HIS A 11 -18.51 29.60 -17.07
N TRP A 12 -18.22 28.47 -16.44
CA TRP A 12 -19.26 27.51 -16.07
C TRP A 12 -19.97 27.99 -14.81
N PHE A 13 -21.23 28.37 -14.94
CA PHE A 13 -22.08 28.75 -13.82
C PHE A 13 -22.91 27.56 -13.35
N LEU A 14 -23.07 27.45 -12.03
CA LEU A 14 -24.08 26.57 -11.44
C LEU A 14 -25.44 27.29 -11.43
N VAL A 15 -26.44 26.67 -12.06
CA VAL A 15 -27.84 27.11 -12.10
C VAL A 15 -28.69 26.11 -11.33
N CYS A 16 -29.48 26.59 -10.39
CA CYS A 16 -30.41 25.79 -9.62
C CYS A 16 -31.81 25.86 -10.23
N THR A 17 -32.49 24.72 -10.30
CA THR A 17 -33.87 24.57 -10.77
C THR A 17 -34.65 23.67 -9.81
N LYS A 18 -35.95 23.47 -10.03
CA LYS A 18 -36.74 22.50 -9.27
C LYS A 18 -36.21 21.08 -9.55
N PRO A 19 -36.01 20.25 -8.50
CA PRO A 19 -35.66 18.84 -8.65
C PRO A 19 -36.52 18.12 -9.69
N GLY A 20 -35.90 17.45 -10.66
CA GLY A 20 -36.54 16.75 -11.77
C GLY A 20 -36.85 17.59 -13.01
N HIS A 21 -36.58 18.91 -13.01
CA HIS A 21 -36.81 19.81 -14.14
C HIS A 21 -35.52 20.22 -14.89
N GLU A 22 -34.40 19.53 -14.66
CA GLU A 22 -33.09 19.86 -15.23
C GLU A 22 -33.09 19.70 -16.76
N LEU A 23 -33.71 18.64 -17.26
CA LEU A 23 -33.78 18.36 -18.70
C LEU A 23 -34.69 19.36 -19.42
N GLU A 24 -35.74 19.86 -18.77
CA GLU A 24 -36.61 20.90 -19.31
C GLU A 24 -35.86 22.23 -19.44
N LEU A 25 -35.13 22.62 -18.39
CA LEU A 25 -34.29 23.82 -18.42
C LEU A 25 -33.18 23.70 -19.48
N ARG A 26 -32.55 22.52 -19.60
CA ARG A 26 -31.56 22.24 -20.66
C ARG A 26 -32.17 22.41 -22.04
N ALA A 27 -33.34 21.83 -22.30
CA ALA A 27 -34.01 21.93 -23.59
C ALA A 27 -34.39 23.37 -23.93
N LEU A 28 -34.81 24.15 -22.94
CA LEU A 28 -35.09 25.58 -23.07
C LEU A 28 -33.82 26.36 -23.43
N ILE A 29 -32.71 26.16 -22.71
CA ILE A 29 -31.42 26.81 -23.00
C ILE A 29 -30.95 26.44 -24.41
N GLU A 30 -30.95 25.16 -24.78
CA GLU A 30 -30.50 24.72 -26.10
C GLU A 30 -31.33 25.31 -27.25
N ARG A 31 -32.64 25.50 -27.05
CA ARG A 31 -33.51 26.11 -28.05
C ARG A 31 -33.25 27.61 -28.23
N GLU A 32 -33.01 28.34 -27.14
CA GLU A 32 -32.93 29.80 -27.15
C GLU A 32 -31.49 30.33 -27.25
N LYS A 33 -30.45 29.51 -27.01
CA LYS A 33 -29.04 29.96 -27.00
C LYS A 33 -28.60 30.63 -28.31
N GLY A 34 -29.17 30.22 -29.45
CA GLY A 34 -28.90 30.82 -30.76
C GLY A 34 -29.37 32.28 -30.88
N LYS A 35 -30.33 32.70 -30.05
CA LYS A 35 -30.90 34.06 -30.05
C LYS A 35 -30.17 35.00 -29.09
N ILE A 36 -29.76 34.50 -27.93
CA ILE A 36 -29.25 35.34 -26.83
C ILE A 36 -27.74 35.61 -26.95
N ARG A 37 -27.00 34.83 -27.77
CA ARG A 37 -25.53 34.88 -27.90
C ARG A 37 -24.84 34.71 -26.53
N ASN A 38 -23.54 34.41 -26.50
CA ASN A 38 -22.77 34.28 -25.26
C ASN A 38 -23.25 33.21 -24.23
N ILE A 39 -24.04 32.23 -24.67
CA ILE A 39 -24.32 30.96 -23.99
C ILE A 39 -23.86 29.85 -24.93
N LEU A 40 -22.90 29.03 -24.52
CA LEU A 40 -22.22 28.06 -25.39
C LEU A 40 -22.71 26.63 -25.15
N GLU A 41 -22.66 26.20 -23.88
CA GLU A 41 -22.92 24.81 -23.49
C GLU A 41 -23.81 24.75 -22.25
N VAL A 42 -24.62 23.69 -22.17
CA VAL A 42 -25.37 23.32 -20.98
C VAL A 42 -25.18 21.84 -20.67
N TYR A 43 -24.99 21.52 -19.39
CA TYR A 43 -24.74 20.17 -18.90
C TYR A 43 -25.61 19.84 -17.69
N CYS A 44 -26.21 18.64 -17.68
CA CYS A 44 -27.06 18.14 -16.61
C CYS A 44 -26.51 16.81 -16.07
N PRO A 45 -26.07 16.74 -14.80
CA PRO A 45 -25.44 15.56 -14.22
C PRO A 45 -26.45 14.50 -13.74
N THR A 46 -27.12 13.78 -14.65
CA THR A 46 -28.25 12.89 -14.30
C THR A 46 -27.87 11.43 -14.03
N HIS A 47 -26.64 11.02 -14.33
CA HIS A 47 -26.21 9.62 -14.29
C HIS A 47 -25.76 9.13 -12.91
N THR A 48 -25.17 9.99 -12.06
CA THR A 48 -24.86 9.64 -10.67
C THR A 48 -26.15 9.47 -9.88
N LYS A 49 -26.44 8.27 -9.41
CA LYS A 49 -27.67 7.96 -8.66
C LYS A 49 -27.35 7.36 -7.29
N VAL A 50 -28.09 7.78 -6.28
CA VAL A 50 -28.03 7.23 -4.92
C VAL A 50 -29.34 6.55 -4.55
N TYR A 51 -29.25 5.59 -3.64
CA TYR A 51 -30.43 4.96 -3.04
C TYR A 51 -31.01 5.88 -1.99
N VAL A 52 -32.27 6.26 -2.16
CA VAL A 52 -33.03 7.08 -1.22
C VAL A 52 -34.15 6.23 -0.67
N ARG A 53 -34.15 6.02 0.63
CA ARG A 53 -35.21 5.29 1.33
C ARG A 53 -36.28 6.27 1.82
N ARG A 54 -37.51 6.10 1.37
CA ARG A 54 -38.69 6.82 1.88
C ARG A 54 -39.70 5.80 2.40
N GLY A 55 -39.69 5.59 3.72
CA GLY A 55 -40.47 4.53 4.36
C GLY A 55 -39.99 3.13 3.92
N ASP A 56 -40.91 2.31 3.44
CA ASP A 56 -40.63 0.96 2.94
C ASP A 56 -40.17 0.93 1.47
N ASN A 57 -40.25 2.07 0.77
CA ASN A 57 -39.83 2.16 -0.63
C ASN A 57 -38.39 2.66 -0.74
N GLU A 58 -37.57 1.90 -1.47
CA GLU A 58 -36.22 2.28 -1.86
C GLU A 58 -36.22 2.64 -3.36
N GLN A 59 -35.77 3.86 -3.68
CA GLN A 59 -35.70 4.35 -5.05
C GLN A 59 -34.30 4.87 -5.37
N ARG A 60 -33.87 4.72 -6.63
CA ARG A 60 -32.62 5.31 -7.14
C ARG A 60 -32.92 6.66 -7.76
N LEU A 61 -32.49 7.74 -7.12
CA LEU A 61 -32.67 9.12 -7.59
C LEU A 61 -31.33 9.74 -8.00
N PRO A 62 -31.30 10.69 -8.96
CA PRO A 62 -30.11 11.46 -9.26
C PRO A 62 -29.53 12.09 -7.99
N PHE A 63 -28.23 12.00 -7.81
CA PHE A 63 -27.55 12.58 -6.66
C PHE A 63 -27.45 14.11 -6.76
N PHE A 64 -27.30 14.62 -7.98
CA PHE A 64 -27.22 16.04 -8.29
C PHE A 64 -28.55 16.58 -8.82
N ASP A 65 -29.60 16.38 -8.02
CA ASP A 65 -30.96 16.81 -8.33
C ASP A 65 -31.13 18.33 -8.16
N GLY A 66 -31.77 19.00 -9.12
CA GLY A 66 -31.99 20.44 -9.14
C GLY A 66 -30.83 21.28 -9.69
N TYR A 67 -29.82 20.69 -10.31
CA TYR A 67 -28.61 21.41 -10.75
C TYR A 67 -28.34 21.31 -12.26
N VAL A 68 -28.01 22.44 -12.87
CA VAL A 68 -27.64 22.57 -14.28
C VAL A 68 -26.38 23.44 -14.39
N PHE A 69 -25.41 23.03 -15.19
CA PHE A 69 -24.20 23.83 -15.45
C PHE A 69 -24.30 24.48 -16.81
N VAL A 70 -23.97 25.78 -16.88
CA VAL A 70 -24.07 26.56 -18.11
C VAL A 70 -22.78 27.31 -18.36
N LEU A 71 -22.14 27.06 -19.51
CA LEU A 71 -20.99 27.83 -19.98
C LEU A 71 -21.48 29.09 -20.69
N ALA A 72 -21.32 30.24 -20.05
CA ALA A 72 -21.84 31.50 -20.56
C ALA A 72 -21.05 32.70 -20.03
N THR A 73 -21.42 33.91 -20.46
CA THR A 73 -21.13 35.14 -19.71
C THR A 73 -22.25 35.39 -18.68
N GLN A 74 -21.93 35.98 -17.52
CA GLN A 74 -22.91 36.14 -16.44
C GLN A 74 -24.12 37.00 -16.86
N GLY A 75 -23.87 38.07 -17.63
CA GLY A 75 -24.91 38.95 -18.12
C GLY A 75 -25.93 38.24 -19.00
N ALA A 76 -25.46 37.48 -20.00
CA ALA A 76 -26.33 36.75 -20.92
C ALA A 76 -27.16 35.67 -20.20
N LEU A 77 -26.56 34.96 -19.22
CA LEU A 77 -27.26 33.96 -18.44
C LEU A 77 -28.34 34.58 -17.54
N ALA A 78 -28.05 35.71 -16.90
CA ALA A 78 -29.01 36.41 -16.05
C ALA A 78 -30.18 36.99 -16.85
N GLU A 79 -29.92 37.49 -18.06
CA GLU A 79 -30.96 37.96 -18.99
C GLU A 79 -31.84 36.80 -19.47
N PHE A 80 -31.23 35.68 -19.89
CA PHE A 80 -31.97 34.48 -20.28
C PHE A 80 -32.92 33.99 -19.18
N LEU A 81 -32.44 33.86 -17.94
CA LEU A 81 -33.26 33.32 -16.84
C LEU A 81 -34.44 34.25 -16.49
N ARG A 82 -34.24 35.57 -16.57
CA ARG A 82 -35.28 36.57 -16.32
C ARG A 82 -36.34 36.57 -17.42
N ASP A 83 -35.92 36.50 -18.68
CA ASP A 83 -36.81 36.70 -19.82
C ASP A 83 -37.63 35.44 -20.15
N ASN A 84 -37.18 34.26 -19.71
CA ASN A 84 -37.85 32.99 -19.99
C ASN A 84 -38.68 32.44 -18.82
N ASP A 85 -38.82 33.21 -17.73
CA ASP A 85 -39.61 32.85 -16.52
C ASP A 85 -39.38 31.40 -16.04
N SER A 86 -38.14 30.94 -16.15
CA SER A 86 -37.72 29.70 -15.52
C SER A 86 -37.58 29.99 -14.04
N ASP A 87 -38.25 29.26 -13.15
CA ASP A 87 -38.05 29.33 -11.68
C ASP A 87 -36.58 29.04 -11.23
N ALA A 88 -35.64 29.00 -12.18
CA ALA A 88 -34.23 28.74 -12.02
C ALA A 88 -33.42 30.02 -11.77
N TYR A 89 -32.33 29.89 -11.01
CA TYR A 89 -31.47 31.00 -10.63
C TYR A 89 -29.99 30.60 -10.61
N ILE A 90 -29.11 31.57 -10.84
CA ILE A 90 -27.66 31.37 -10.71
C ILE A 90 -27.31 31.23 -9.23
N TRP A 91 -26.55 30.19 -8.88
CA TRP A 91 -26.05 30.01 -7.53
C TRP A 91 -24.95 31.04 -7.21
N TYR A 92 -25.06 31.72 -6.07
CA TYR A 92 -24.06 32.66 -5.58
C TYR A 92 -23.36 32.10 -4.34
N ASN A 93 -22.04 32.29 -4.28
CA ASN A 93 -21.24 31.88 -3.13
C ASN A 93 -21.68 32.62 -1.86
N ARG A 94 -21.63 31.91 -0.72
CA ARG A 94 -21.94 32.50 0.58
C ARG A 94 -20.94 33.61 0.89
N LYS A 95 -21.46 34.81 1.17
CA LYS A 95 -20.66 35.94 1.66
C LYS A 95 -19.99 35.58 2.98
N ARG A 96 -18.69 35.85 3.12
CA ARG A 96 -17.94 35.64 4.37
C ARG A 96 -18.03 36.85 5.28
N THR A 97 -18.21 38.03 4.70
CA THR A 97 -18.43 39.29 5.42
C THR A 97 -19.64 40.04 4.88
N PRO A 98 -20.30 40.91 5.68
CA PRO A 98 -21.44 41.70 5.20
C PRO A 98 -21.12 42.60 4.00
N ASP A 99 -19.88 43.10 3.94
CA ASP A 99 -19.40 44.06 2.92
C ASP A 99 -19.00 43.39 1.59
N GLU A 100 -18.85 42.06 1.58
CA GLU A 100 -18.57 41.32 0.35
C GLU A 100 -19.75 41.36 -0.62
N LYS A 101 -19.44 41.58 -1.90
CA LYS A 101 -20.40 41.40 -2.98
C LYS A 101 -20.67 39.91 -3.18
N ALA A 102 -21.92 39.55 -3.47
CA ALA A 102 -22.25 38.18 -3.85
C ALA A 102 -21.59 37.87 -5.19
N VAL A 103 -20.79 36.81 -5.24
CA VAL A 103 -20.10 36.36 -6.45
C VAL A 103 -20.77 35.08 -6.94
N ALA A 104 -21.09 35.02 -8.24
CA ALA A 104 -21.67 33.83 -8.84
C ALA A 104 -20.69 32.64 -8.69
N CYS A 105 -21.22 31.45 -8.44
CA CYS A 105 -20.39 30.26 -8.37
C CYS A 105 -19.96 29.85 -9.78
N THR A 106 -18.70 30.14 -10.07
CA THR A 106 -18.01 29.73 -11.30
C THR A 106 -17.18 28.47 -11.06
N ILE A 107 -17.23 27.53 -11.99
CA ILE A 107 -16.51 26.25 -11.90
C ILE A 107 -15.34 26.27 -12.87
N PRO A 108 -14.13 25.94 -12.42
CA PRO A 108 -12.98 25.82 -13.32
C PRO A 108 -13.22 24.78 -14.43
N GLU A 109 -12.75 25.09 -15.64
CA GLU A 109 -12.88 24.20 -16.81
C GLU A 109 -12.30 22.80 -16.54
N SER A 110 -11.14 22.72 -15.88
CA SER A 110 -10.52 21.44 -15.51
C SER A 110 -11.40 20.62 -14.57
N GLN A 111 -12.09 21.29 -13.64
CA GLN A 111 -12.95 20.62 -12.68
C GLN A 111 -14.26 20.13 -13.32
N ILE A 112 -14.94 20.96 -14.10
CA ILE A 112 -16.19 20.53 -14.77
C ILE A 112 -15.92 19.40 -15.77
N ARG A 113 -14.76 19.39 -16.44
CA ARG A 113 -14.35 18.27 -17.30
C ARG A 113 -14.20 16.98 -16.52
N ALA A 114 -13.46 16.99 -15.41
CA ALA A 114 -13.27 15.82 -14.57
C ALA A 114 -14.59 15.33 -13.96
N PHE A 115 -15.45 16.26 -13.52
CA PHE A 115 -16.77 15.94 -13.00
C PHE A 115 -17.70 15.33 -14.06
N ARG A 116 -17.72 15.91 -15.27
CA ARG A 116 -18.45 15.36 -16.43
C ARG A 116 -17.96 13.96 -16.76
N ASP A 117 -16.65 13.77 -16.88
CA ASP A 117 -16.06 12.47 -17.18
C ASP A 117 -16.48 11.42 -16.14
N TYR A 118 -16.38 11.75 -14.84
CA TYR A 118 -16.89 10.91 -13.76
C TYR A 118 -18.37 10.53 -13.93
N ASN A 119 -19.24 11.54 -14.06
CA ASN A 119 -20.68 11.34 -14.10
C ASN A 119 -21.10 10.57 -15.36
N GLU A 120 -20.49 10.83 -16.52
CA GLU A 120 -20.85 10.17 -17.78
C GLU A 120 -20.31 8.74 -17.88
N ASN A 121 -19.11 8.45 -17.37
CA ASN A 121 -18.41 7.20 -17.68
C ASN A 121 -18.27 6.23 -16.49
N TYR A 122 -18.51 6.68 -15.26
CA TYR A 122 -18.21 5.90 -14.04
C TYR A 122 -19.33 5.85 -13.00
N ALA A 123 -20.35 6.71 -13.13
CA ALA A 123 -21.44 6.83 -12.17
C ALA A 123 -22.19 5.51 -11.90
N ASP A 124 -22.25 4.60 -12.87
CA ASP A 124 -22.88 3.29 -12.77
C ASP A 124 -21.95 2.20 -12.20
N LYS A 125 -20.63 2.46 -12.20
CA LYS A 125 -19.58 1.52 -11.74
C LYS A 125 -19.18 1.74 -10.29
N VAL A 126 -19.50 2.89 -9.71
CA VAL A 126 -19.13 3.24 -8.34
C VAL A 126 -20.35 3.54 -7.48
N ILE A 127 -20.16 3.50 -6.16
CA ILE A 127 -21.17 3.87 -5.17
C ILE A 127 -20.65 5.08 -4.40
N VAL A 128 -21.45 6.14 -4.32
CA VAL A 128 -21.15 7.33 -3.49
C VAL A 128 -21.26 6.94 -2.02
N LEU A 129 -20.26 7.31 -1.23
CA LEU A 129 -20.19 7.03 0.20
C LEU A 129 -20.55 8.27 1.01
N GLU A 130 -21.23 8.06 2.15
CA GLU A 130 -21.63 9.14 3.05
C GLU A 130 -20.47 9.69 3.89
N ARG A 131 -19.51 8.84 4.24
CA ARG A 131 -18.38 9.24 5.10
C ARG A 131 -17.29 9.97 4.30
N PRO A 132 -16.58 10.93 4.94
CA PRO A 132 -15.39 11.52 4.36
C PRO A 132 -14.36 10.48 3.94
N TYR A 133 -13.59 10.76 2.89
CA TYR A 133 -12.53 9.88 2.39
C TYR A 133 -11.50 9.51 3.46
N THR A 134 -11.16 10.44 4.36
CA THR A 134 -10.20 10.25 5.45
C THR A 134 -10.62 9.16 6.44
N ASP A 135 -11.92 8.93 6.64
CA ASP A 135 -12.43 7.89 7.53
C ASP A 135 -12.07 6.47 7.04
N TYR A 136 -11.75 6.33 5.76
CA TYR A 136 -11.39 5.06 5.14
C TYR A 136 -9.89 4.77 5.17
N ALA A 137 -9.07 5.68 5.70
CA ALA A 137 -7.65 5.41 5.92
C ALA A 137 -7.42 4.31 6.97
N PHE A 138 -8.37 4.14 7.90
CA PHE A 138 -8.31 3.15 8.98
C PHE A 138 -9.50 2.19 8.94
N ASN A 139 -9.27 0.96 9.38
CA ASN A 139 -10.33 -0.02 9.55
C ASN A 139 -11.07 0.23 10.87
N ALA A 140 -12.32 0.67 10.78
CA ALA A 140 -13.14 0.99 11.95
C ALA A 140 -13.33 -0.15 12.98
N LYS A 141 -13.00 -1.41 12.65
CA LYS A 141 -13.10 -2.55 13.59
C LYS A 141 -11.78 -2.89 14.27
N THR A 142 -10.66 -2.75 13.56
CA THR A 142 -9.34 -3.19 14.04
C THR A 142 -8.42 -2.02 14.38
N ASP A 143 -8.83 -0.80 14.03
CA ASP A 143 -8.02 0.42 14.12
C ASP A 143 -6.68 0.33 13.36
N GLU A 144 -6.57 -0.65 12.45
CA GLU A 144 -5.40 -0.83 11.58
C GLU A 144 -5.55 0.04 10.32
N PRO A 145 -4.46 0.62 9.80
CA PRO A 145 -4.47 1.28 8.49
C PRO A 145 -4.93 0.35 7.36
N ASN A 146 -5.80 0.84 6.49
CA ASN A 146 -6.19 0.14 5.27
C ASN A 146 -5.07 0.19 4.22
N GLU A 147 -5.02 -0.82 3.35
CA GLU A 147 -4.06 -0.83 2.25
C GLU A 147 -4.39 0.29 1.25
N ILE A 148 -3.43 1.14 0.94
CA ILE A 148 -3.53 2.11 -0.14
C ILE A 148 -2.96 1.53 -1.44
N VAL A 149 -3.67 1.77 -2.54
CA VAL A 149 -3.31 1.28 -3.86
C VAL A 149 -3.54 2.34 -4.92
N ARG A 150 -2.87 2.17 -6.06
CA ARG A 150 -3.07 2.92 -7.29
C ARG A 150 -3.48 1.98 -8.41
N VAL A 151 -4.49 2.36 -9.19
CA VAL A 151 -4.91 1.61 -10.37
C VAL A 151 -3.89 1.82 -11.50
N VAL A 152 -3.43 0.73 -12.11
CA VAL A 152 -2.38 0.75 -13.14
C VAL A 152 -2.94 1.03 -14.51
N ASP A 153 -4.07 0.40 -14.86
CA ASP A 153 -4.64 0.43 -16.20
C ASP A 153 -6.17 0.49 -16.19
N GLY A 154 -6.74 0.61 -17.39
CA GLY A 154 -8.17 0.73 -17.60
C GLY A 154 -8.72 2.12 -17.27
N PRO A 155 -10.06 2.24 -17.17
CA PRO A 155 -10.73 3.53 -17.02
C PRO A 155 -10.35 4.29 -15.74
N LEU A 156 -9.97 3.58 -14.67
CA LEU A 156 -9.58 4.21 -13.41
C LEU A 156 -8.05 4.38 -13.28
N ALA A 157 -7.27 4.19 -14.35
CA ALA A 157 -5.81 4.29 -14.30
C ALA A 157 -5.35 5.60 -13.63
N GLY A 158 -4.39 5.49 -12.72
CA GLY A 158 -3.89 6.61 -11.91
C GLY A 158 -4.75 6.95 -10.69
N CYS A 159 -5.95 6.37 -10.53
CA CYS A 159 -6.75 6.60 -9.33
C CYS A 159 -6.13 5.91 -8.12
N GLU A 160 -6.01 6.66 -7.03
CA GLU A 160 -5.47 6.21 -5.75
C GLU A 160 -6.56 6.10 -4.70
N GLY A 161 -6.47 5.08 -3.86
CA GLY A 161 -7.53 4.79 -2.91
C GLY A 161 -7.22 3.71 -1.90
N TYR A 162 -8.09 3.58 -0.92
CA TYR A 162 -8.00 2.58 0.14
C TYR A 162 -8.79 1.33 -0.22
N ILE A 163 -8.18 0.16 -0.03
CA ILE A 163 -8.87 -1.12 -0.09
C ILE A 163 -9.66 -1.30 1.20
N CYS A 164 -10.98 -1.14 1.09
CA CYS A 164 -11.91 -1.28 2.21
C CYS A 164 -12.79 -2.51 2.04
N ARG A 165 -13.26 -3.09 3.14
CA ARG A 165 -14.12 -4.27 3.11
C ARG A 165 -15.58 -3.89 3.36
N PHE A 166 -16.42 -4.01 2.35
CA PHE A 166 -17.86 -3.80 2.44
C PHE A 166 -18.58 -5.14 2.26
N HIS A 167 -19.40 -5.56 3.21
CA HIS A 167 -20.16 -6.82 3.14
C HIS A 167 -19.31 -8.05 2.73
N LYS A 168 -18.11 -8.17 3.31
CA LYS A 168 -17.08 -9.19 3.02
C LYS A 168 -16.36 -9.06 1.66
N LYS A 169 -16.81 -8.21 0.74
CA LYS A 169 -16.13 -7.90 -0.52
C LYS A 169 -15.11 -6.77 -0.35
N LYS A 170 -14.02 -6.81 -1.11
CA LYS A 170 -13.00 -5.74 -1.13
C LYS A 170 -13.40 -4.71 -2.20
N GLY A 171 -13.63 -3.47 -1.80
CA GLY A 171 -13.83 -2.34 -2.69
C GLY A 171 -12.65 -1.37 -2.65
N LEU A 172 -12.48 -0.58 -3.72
CA LEU A 172 -11.52 0.52 -3.78
C LEU A 172 -12.25 1.82 -3.47
N VAL A 173 -11.92 2.47 -2.36
CA VAL A 173 -12.45 3.78 -1.97
C VAL A 173 -11.51 4.87 -2.46
N PHE A 174 -12.00 5.82 -3.25
CA PHE A 174 -11.21 6.93 -3.81
C PHE A 174 -12.05 8.20 -3.90
N ARG A 175 -11.41 9.32 -4.27
CA ARG A 175 -12.08 10.61 -4.46
C ARG A 175 -12.30 10.92 -5.93
N VAL A 176 -13.43 11.55 -6.24
CA VAL A 176 -13.70 12.15 -7.55
C VAL A 176 -14.09 13.60 -7.38
N GLN A 177 -13.86 14.41 -8.42
CA GLN A 177 -14.26 15.83 -8.41
C GLN A 177 -15.76 15.95 -8.20
N GLY A 178 -16.16 16.84 -7.30
CA GLY A 178 -17.56 17.12 -6.99
C GLY A 178 -18.13 18.26 -7.83
N MET A 179 -19.41 18.53 -7.58
CA MET A 179 -20.22 19.54 -8.29
C MET A 179 -19.74 20.99 -8.11
N MET A 180 -19.05 21.28 -7.02
CA MET A 180 -18.71 22.65 -6.58
C MET A 180 -17.20 22.85 -6.48
N PRO A 181 -16.66 24.05 -6.72
CA PRO A 181 -15.23 24.33 -6.62
C PRO A 181 -14.59 23.81 -5.32
N GLY A 182 -13.59 22.94 -5.45
CA GLY A 182 -12.88 22.35 -4.30
C GLY A 182 -13.66 21.27 -3.53
N CYS A 183 -14.88 20.92 -3.95
CA CYS A 183 -15.63 19.80 -3.40
C CYS A 183 -15.24 18.49 -4.08
N TRP A 184 -15.26 17.41 -3.30
CA TRP A 184 -14.95 16.07 -3.76
C TRP A 184 -15.99 15.10 -3.22
N LEU A 185 -16.26 14.04 -3.98
CA LEU A 185 -17.05 12.92 -3.51
C LEU A 185 -16.15 11.77 -3.12
N THR A 186 -16.50 11.12 -2.01
CA THR A 186 -15.96 9.81 -1.67
C THR A 186 -16.77 8.75 -2.39
N VAL A 187 -16.12 7.89 -3.17
CA VAL A 187 -16.78 6.81 -3.91
C VAL A 187 -16.08 5.49 -3.69
N THR A 188 -16.81 4.38 -3.83
CA THR A 188 -16.22 3.04 -3.86
C THR A 188 -16.49 2.35 -5.18
N TYR A 189 -15.44 1.78 -5.79
CA TYR A 189 -15.58 0.71 -6.77
C TYR A 189 -15.82 -0.61 -6.02
N PRO A 190 -16.96 -1.32 -6.20
CA PRO A 190 -17.35 -2.41 -5.31
C PRO A 190 -16.43 -3.64 -5.29
N ASN A 191 -15.70 -3.89 -6.38
CA ASN A 191 -14.86 -5.08 -6.51
C ASN A 191 -13.42 -4.73 -6.94
N ALA A 192 -12.56 -4.41 -5.97
CA ALA A 192 -11.17 -4.05 -6.25
C ALA A 192 -10.38 -5.16 -6.94
N SER A 193 -10.81 -6.43 -6.85
CA SER A 193 -10.16 -7.54 -7.53
C SER A 193 -10.33 -7.54 -9.05
N ASP A 194 -11.21 -6.71 -9.60
CA ASP A 194 -11.37 -6.53 -11.05
C ASP A 194 -10.42 -5.48 -11.61
N LEU A 195 -9.75 -4.74 -10.73
CA LEU A 195 -8.80 -3.71 -11.09
C LEU A 195 -7.38 -4.26 -10.99
N HIS A 196 -6.55 -3.93 -11.97
CA HIS A 196 -5.11 -4.11 -11.83
C HIS A 196 -4.58 -2.94 -11.01
N VAL A 197 -4.13 -3.22 -9.79
CA VAL A 197 -3.64 -2.19 -8.87
C VAL A 197 -2.28 -2.52 -8.32
N VAL A 198 -1.50 -1.49 -8.05
CA VAL A 198 -0.24 -1.56 -7.31
C VAL A 198 -0.43 -0.97 -5.91
N ARG A 199 0.16 -1.61 -4.92
CA ARG A 199 0.19 -1.12 -3.55
C ARG A 199 1.16 0.05 -3.44
N LEU A 200 0.73 1.11 -2.76
CA LEU A 200 1.59 2.20 -2.32
C LEU A 200 1.99 1.97 -0.86
N HIS A 201 3.19 2.38 -0.48
CA HIS A 201 3.60 2.38 0.92
C HIS A 201 3.01 3.59 1.63
N ASN A 202 2.31 3.40 2.75
CA ASN A 202 1.75 4.51 3.51
C ASN A 202 2.83 5.13 4.41
N ALA A 203 3.32 6.32 4.06
CA ALA A 203 4.37 7.00 4.80
C ALA A 203 3.98 7.41 6.24
N GLU A 204 2.68 7.41 6.57
CA GLU A 204 2.14 7.84 7.87
C GLU A 204 1.63 6.68 8.73
N GLY A 205 1.74 5.43 8.25
CA GLY A 205 1.25 4.26 8.98
C GLY A 205 1.05 3.06 8.07
N ASP A 206 2.14 2.42 7.66
CA ASP A 206 2.06 1.28 6.76
C ASP A 206 1.78 -0.04 7.49
N ARG A 207 0.79 -0.78 6.99
CA ARG A 207 0.36 -2.06 7.57
C ARG A 207 1.45 -3.13 7.54
N LEU A 208 2.39 -3.05 6.59
CA LEU A 208 3.52 -3.98 6.53
C LEU A 208 4.51 -3.66 7.65
N SER A 209 4.85 -2.39 7.83
CA SER A 209 5.73 -1.89 8.89
C SER A 209 5.24 -2.22 10.29
N ILE A 210 3.93 -2.08 10.55
CA ILE A 210 3.31 -2.50 11.82
C ILE A 210 3.41 -4.02 11.95
N GLY A 211 3.14 -4.74 10.86
CA GLY A 211 3.15 -6.21 10.82
C GLY A 211 4.53 -6.84 11.05
N THR A 212 5.62 -6.09 10.97
CA THR A 212 7.01 -6.56 11.15
C THR A 212 7.65 -6.11 12.45
N GLU A 213 7.00 -5.28 13.28
CA GLU A 213 7.58 -4.70 14.51
C GLU A 213 8.21 -5.75 15.44
N LYS A 214 7.49 -6.84 15.72
CA LYS A 214 7.99 -7.93 16.58
C LYS A 214 9.18 -8.65 15.95
N GLY A 215 9.12 -8.88 14.64
CA GLY A 215 10.24 -9.44 13.87
C GLY A 215 11.47 -8.53 13.90
N ARG A 216 11.29 -7.21 13.76
CA ARG A 216 12.35 -6.20 13.87
C ARG A 216 12.96 -6.16 15.27
N ALA A 217 12.15 -6.28 16.32
CA ALA A 217 12.64 -6.33 17.70
C ALA A 217 13.49 -7.59 17.95
N ALA A 218 13.00 -8.76 17.57
CA ALA A 218 13.74 -10.01 17.69
C ALA A 218 15.05 -9.96 16.88
N ASP A 219 14.97 -9.53 15.64
CA ASP A 219 16.11 -9.36 14.73
C ASP A 219 17.17 -8.39 15.27
N LEU A 220 16.76 -7.25 15.82
CA LEU A 220 17.65 -6.27 16.45
C LEU A 220 18.46 -6.92 17.58
N LEU A 221 17.79 -7.60 18.51
CA LEU A 221 18.45 -8.22 19.66
C LEU A 221 19.35 -9.38 19.21
N VAL A 222 18.87 -10.23 18.30
CA VAL A 222 19.67 -11.32 17.71
C VAL A 222 20.91 -10.77 17.02
N GLY A 223 20.76 -9.72 16.21
CA GLY A 223 21.87 -9.05 15.54
C GLY A 223 22.91 -8.52 16.53
N VAL A 224 22.47 -7.86 17.61
CA VAL A 224 23.37 -7.38 18.68
C VAL A 224 24.12 -8.55 19.34
N LEU A 225 23.43 -9.65 19.65
CA LEU A 225 24.03 -10.82 20.28
C LEU A 225 25.06 -11.50 19.36
N GLN A 226 24.71 -11.70 18.09
CA GLN A 226 25.62 -12.24 17.08
C GLN A 226 26.84 -11.34 16.89
N GLY A 227 26.64 -10.01 16.84
CA GLY A 227 27.71 -9.03 16.76
C GLY A 227 28.63 -8.97 17.97
N CYS A 228 28.15 -9.41 19.14
CA CYS A 228 28.97 -9.57 20.34
C CYS A 228 29.73 -10.92 20.38
N GLY A 229 29.54 -11.79 19.38
CA GLY A 229 30.27 -13.05 19.26
C GLY A 229 29.74 -14.19 20.12
N TYR A 230 28.45 -14.17 20.52
CA TYR A 230 27.88 -15.23 21.36
C TYR A 230 27.69 -16.57 20.64
N GLY A 231 27.78 -16.63 19.31
CA GLY A 231 27.75 -17.88 18.53
C GLY A 231 26.54 -18.75 18.88
N GLU A 232 26.77 -20.03 19.21
CA GLU A 232 25.73 -20.99 19.61
C GLU A 232 24.90 -20.54 20.84
N ARG A 233 25.46 -19.67 21.72
CA ARG A 233 24.73 -19.13 22.88
C ARG A 233 23.72 -18.02 22.52
N THR A 234 23.73 -17.54 21.28
CA THR A 234 22.84 -16.45 20.82
C THR A 234 21.38 -16.77 21.13
N GLN A 235 20.90 -17.97 20.81
CA GLN A 235 19.50 -18.33 20.98
C GLN A 235 19.09 -18.42 22.45
N SER A 236 19.90 -19.06 23.30
CA SER A 236 19.58 -19.18 24.72
C SER A 236 19.63 -17.83 25.43
N LEU A 237 20.60 -16.97 25.10
CA LEU A 237 20.68 -15.60 25.62
C LEU A 237 19.53 -14.73 25.13
N PHE A 238 19.12 -14.86 23.86
CA PHE A 238 17.95 -14.14 23.35
C PHE A 238 16.71 -14.42 24.22
N TYR A 239 16.44 -15.70 24.51
CA TYR A 239 15.32 -16.05 25.39
C TYR A 239 15.49 -15.54 26.82
N GLU A 240 16.68 -15.69 27.41
CA GLU A 240 16.94 -15.22 28.78
C GLU A 240 16.73 -13.70 28.90
N LEU A 241 17.24 -12.91 27.94
CA LEU A 241 17.10 -11.46 27.96
C LEU A 241 15.64 -11.04 27.77
N MET A 242 14.89 -11.72 26.91
CA MET A 242 13.47 -11.45 26.73
C MET A 242 12.64 -11.78 27.97
N GLU A 243 12.91 -12.92 28.62
CA GLU A 243 12.27 -13.29 29.89
C GLU A 243 12.58 -12.29 31.01
N ARG A 244 13.83 -11.80 31.08
CA ARG A 244 14.23 -10.77 32.05
C ARG A 244 13.53 -9.43 31.78
N LEU A 245 13.48 -8.99 30.53
CA LEU A 245 12.78 -7.75 30.16
C LEU A 245 11.27 -7.86 30.36
N ALA A 246 10.68 -9.04 30.14
CA ALA A 246 9.27 -9.28 30.42
C ALA A 246 8.99 -9.20 31.94
N ALA A 247 9.94 -9.55 32.80
CA ALA A 247 9.80 -9.42 34.25
C ALA A 247 10.02 -7.98 34.76
N ASP A 248 10.96 -7.25 34.16
CA ASP A 248 11.24 -5.83 34.44
C ASP A 248 11.53 -5.10 33.12
N LEU A 249 10.58 -4.26 32.68
CA LEU A 249 10.62 -3.52 31.41
C LEU A 249 11.68 -2.38 31.37
N SER A 250 12.70 -2.47 32.22
CA SER A 250 13.80 -1.50 32.32
C SER A 250 15.06 -2.00 31.62
N LEU A 251 15.32 -1.46 30.43
CA LEU A 251 16.60 -1.68 29.71
C LEU A 251 17.80 -1.20 30.53
N GLU A 252 17.65 -0.13 31.33
CA GLU A 252 18.71 0.37 32.20
C GLU A 252 19.06 -0.65 33.29
N THR A 253 18.05 -1.26 33.92
CA THR A 253 18.25 -2.33 34.91
C THR A 253 18.95 -3.52 34.27
N LEU A 254 18.52 -3.92 33.07
CA LEU A 254 19.15 -4.99 32.31
C LEU A 254 20.63 -4.69 32.03
N CYS A 255 20.96 -3.49 31.55
CA CYS A 255 22.34 -3.11 31.27
C CYS A 255 23.21 -3.16 32.55
N LYS A 256 22.72 -2.64 33.68
CA LYS A 256 23.42 -2.73 34.98
C LYS A 256 23.63 -4.17 35.43
N HIS A 257 22.65 -5.05 35.16
CA HIS A 257 22.77 -6.48 35.48
C HIS A 257 23.86 -7.15 34.63
N LEU A 258 23.85 -6.92 33.32
CA LEU A 258 24.85 -7.45 32.40
C LEU A 258 26.27 -6.97 32.74
N GLN A 259 26.43 -5.69 33.08
CA GLN A 259 27.71 -5.15 33.57
C GLN A 259 28.21 -5.88 34.83
N LYS A 260 27.33 -6.19 35.78
CA LYS A 260 27.69 -6.95 37.00
C LYS A 260 28.06 -8.39 36.70
N GLN A 261 27.50 -8.99 35.65
CA GLN A 261 27.85 -10.34 35.18
C GLN A 261 29.12 -10.38 34.32
N GLY A 262 29.73 -9.22 34.02
CA GLY A 262 30.93 -9.13 33.18
C GLY A 262 30.65 -9.04 31.68
N GLU A 263 29.38 -9.01 31.26
CA GLU A 263 28.93 -8.94 29.87
C GLU A 263 28.95 -7.48 29.35
N LYS A 264 30.12 -6.82 29.46
CA LYS A 264 30.28 -5.38 29.19
C LYS A 264 29.96 -5.00 27.75
N ALA A 265 30.46 -5.77 26.78
CA ALA A 265 30.26 -5.47 25.36
C ALA A 265 28.77 -5.46 24.99
N LEU A 266 27.99 -6.42 25.50
CA LEU A 266 26.55 -6.49 25.28
C LEU A 266 25.82 -5.33 25.98
N ALA A 267 26.17 -5.03 27.23
CA ALA A 267 25.58 -3.89 27.94
C ALA A 267 25.84 -2.57 27.21
N ASP A 268 27.05 -2.35 26.70
CA ASP A 268 27.43 -1.15 25.96
C ASP A 268 26.68 -1.06 24.62
N ARG A 269 26.46 -2.18 23.92
CA ARG A 269 25.66 -2.23 22.68
C ARG A 269 24.19 -1.90 22.94
N LEU A 270 23.59 -2.47 24.00
CA LEU A 270 22.20 -2.19 24.38
C LEU A 270 22.01 -0.74 24.85
N ALA A 271 22.99 -0.16 25.54
CA ALA A 271 22.94 1.23 25.98
C ALA A 271 23.02 2.25 24.82
N LYS A 272 23.53 1.84 23.65
CA LYS A 272 23.61 2.67 22.44
C LYS A 272 22.37 2.61 21.55
N LEU A 273 21.36 1.79 21.90
CA LEU A 273 20.13 1.72 21.14
C LEU A 273 19.44 3.09 21.11
N THR A 274 18.90 3.44 19.95
CA THR A 274 18.05 4.62 19.79
C THR A 274 16.73 4.44 20.55
N THR A 275 16.01 5.54 20.80
CA THR A 275 14.70 5.48 21.46
C THR A 275 13.73 4.54 20.74
N LYS A 276 13.70 4.58 19.40
CA LYS A 276 12.82 3.72 18.59
C LYS A 276 13.18 2.24 18.70
N GLU A 277 14.47 1.91 18.71
CA GLU A 277 14.96 0.55 18.87
C GLU A 277 14.67 0.00 20.28
N ALA A 278 14.87 0.84 21.30
CA ALA A 278 14.50 0.50 22.67
C ALA A 278 12.99 0.25 22.82
N GLU A 279 12.15 1.09 22.21
CA GLU A 279 10.70 0.90 22.17
C GLU A 279 10.30 -0.42 21.51
N LEU A 280 10.95 -0.81 20.40
CA LEU A 280 10.71 -2.11 19.75
C LEU A 280 10.97 -3.28 20.70
N LEU A 281 12.11 -3.28 21.40
CA LEU A 281 12.45 -4.33 22.37
C LEU A 281 11.48 -4.38 23.55
N ILE A 282 11.15 -3.21 24.11
CA ILE A 282 10.20 -3.12 25.22
C ILE A 282 8.80 -3.59 24.79
N ASN A 283 8.37 -3.28 23.57
CA ASN A 283 7.09 -3.76 23.05
C ASN A 283 7.08 -5.28 22.91
N LEU A 284 8.14 -5.89 22.38
CA LEU A 284 8.26 -7.36 22.33
C LEU A 284 8.26 -7.97 23.75
N ALA A 285 8.94 -7.35 24.71
CA ALA A 285 8.98 -7.81 26.09
C ALA A 285 7.63 -7.71 26.79
N ARG A 286 6.83 -6.66 26.52
CA ARG A 286 5.43 -6.55 26.97
C ARG A 286 4.59 -7.68 26.42
N TYR A 287 4.74 -8.00 25.12
CA TYR A 287 4.03 -9.13 24.52
C TYR A 287 4.42 -10.47 25.15
N GLU A 288 5.71 -10.68 25.44
CA GLU A 288 6.18 -11.88 26.15
C GLU A 288 5.62 -11.94 27.59
N HIS A 289 5.52 -10.80 28.28
CA HIS A 289 4.90 -10.72 29.60
C HIS A 289 3.41 -11.11 29.56
N ASP A 290 2.67 -10.54 28.63
CA ASP A 290 1.21 -10.77 28.48
C ASP A 290 0.91 -12.15 27.88
N THR A 291 1.84 -12.73 27.13
CA THR A 291 1.73 -14.04 26.46
C THR A 291 3.02 -14.85 26.66
N PRO A 292 3.24 -15.43 27.86
CA PRO A 292 4.46 -16.17 28.15
C PRO A 292 4.72 -17.32 27.17
N GLY A 293 5.94 -17.41 26.65
CA GLY A 293 6.34 -18.40 25.66
C GLY A 293 6.25 -17.91 24.21
N TYR A 294 5.67 -16.74 23.96
CA TYR A 294 5.49 -16.18 22.62
C TYR A 294 6.80 -16.13 21.82
N VAL A 295 7.89 -15.64 22.44
CA VAL A 295 9.19 -15.53 21.80
C VAL A 295 9.75 -16.90 21.42
N ARG A 296 9.66 -17.90 22.31
CA ARG A 296 10.17 -19.25 22.03
C ARG A 296 9.37 -19.96 20.94
N GLU A 297 8.06 -19.71 20.87
CA GLU A 297 7.19 -20.27 19.83
C GLU A 297 7.44 -19.66 18.45
N ASN A 298 7.73 -18.35 18.39
CA ASN A 298 7.86 -17.63 17.12
C ASN A 298 9.30 -17.62 16.57
N TRP A 299 10.32 -17.77 17.43
CA TRP A 299 11.72 -17.87 17.00
C TRP A 299 12.39 -19.14 17.55
N PRO A 300 11.84 -20.34 17.30
CA PRO A 300 12.32 -21.59 17.92
C PRO A 300 13.76 -21.95 17.53
N ARG A 301 14.26 -21.36 16.43
CA ARG A 301 15.59 -21.59 15.91
C ARG A 301 16.14 -20.36 15.21
N ILE A 302 17.39 -20.00 15.54
CA ILE A 302 18.08 -18.82 15.00
C ILE A 302 19.40 -19.28 14.37
N ILE A 303 19.38 -19.52 13.05
CA ILE A 303 20.59 -19.94 12.29
C ILE A 303 21.20 -18.74 11.57
N LEU A 304 20.41 -18.12 10.71
CA LEU A 304 20.75 -16.98 9.87
C LEU A 304 19.57 -16.02 9.97
N ARG A 305 19.83 -14.73 10.10
CA ARG A 305 18.78 -13.72 10.16
C ARG A 305 17.95 -13.70 8.86
N PRO A 306 16.71 -13.17 8.88
CA PRO A 306 15.93 -12.97 7.67
C PRO A 306 16.73 -12.29 6.55
N PHE A 307 16.42 -12.60 5.29
CA PHE A 307 17.19 -12.08 4.16
C PHE A 307 17.36 -10.55 4.19
N LEU A 308 16.30 -9.77 4.44
CA LEU A 308 16.34 -8.31 4.48
C LEU A 308 15.88 -7.78 5.84
N THR A 309 16.80 -7.13 6.54
CA THR A 309 16.55 -6.58 7.88
C THR A 309 16.84 -5.08 7.92
N PRO A 310 16.27 -4.34 8.88
CA PRO A 310 16.54 -2.90 9.04
C PRO A 310 17.89 -2.60 9.69
N THR A 311 18.57 -3.60 10.28
CA THR A 311 19.81 -3.39 11.03
C THR A 311 20.89 -4.37 10.59
N SER A 312 22.13 -3.91 10.49
CA SER A 312 23.26 -4.82 10.23
C SER A 312 23.51 -5.77 11.40
N GLY A 313 23.14 -5.41 12.64
CA GLY A 313 23.48 -6.14 13.87
C GLY A 313 24.95 -5.97 14.30
N ILE A 314 25.82 -5.49 13.40
CA ILE A 314 27.24 -5.25 13.62
C ILE A 314 27.63 -3.83 13.22
N GLU A 315 28.66 -3.26 13.87
CA GLU A 315 29.19 -1.97 13.45
C GLU A 315 29.88 -2.14 12.08
N MET A 316 29.48 -1.32 11.12
CA MET A 316 30.08 -1.25 9.80
C MET A 316 30.81 0.09 9.68
N GLU A 317 32.02 0.08 9.15
CA GLU A 317 32.73 1.31 8.80
C GLU A 317 31.92 2.12 7.78
N GLU A 318 31.95 3.45 7.86
CA GLU A 318 31.12 4.34 7.03
C GLU A 318 31.32 4.09 5.53
N ASP A 319 32.57 3.84 5.11
CA ASP A 319 32.95 3.62 3.71
C ASP A 319 32.72 2.17 3.23
N LYS A 320 32.33 1.26 4.13
CA LYS A 320 32.09 -0.15 3.79
C LYS A 320 30.61 -0.42 3.59
N ASN A 321 30.31 -1.09 2.48
CA ASN A 321 28.97 -1.57 2.15
C ASN A 321 28.75 -3.03 2.55
N GLU A 322 29.77 -3.70 3.08
CA GLU A 322 29.72 -5.09 3.53
C GLU A 322 30.50 -5.29 4.82
N ALA A 323 30.05 -6.30 5.56
CA ALA A 323 30.80 -6.89 6.64
C ALA A 323 30.59 -8.42 6.65
N GLU A 324 31.60 -9.15 7.10
CA GLU A 324 31.55 -10.60 7.26
C GLU A 324 31.45 -10.95 8.74
N LEU A 325 30.58 -11.90 9.07
CA LEU A 325 30.41 -12.45 10.41
C LEU A 325 30.62 -13.98 10.33
N PRO A 326 31.67 -14.53 10.97
CA PRO A 326 31.90 -15.96 10.96
C PRO A 326 30.91 -16.69 11.88
N HIS A 327 30.26 -17.73 11.35
CA HIS A 327 29.53 -18.73 12.11
C HIS A 327 30.29 -20.06 12.06
N GLN A 328 29.84 -21.05 12.83
CA GLN A 328 30.50 -22.36 12.90
C GLN A 328 30.56 -23.08 11.54
N ASP A 329 29.45 -23.10 10.81
CA ASP A 329 29.31 -23.89 9.57
C ASP A 329 29.30 -23.05 8.29
N PHE A 330 29.31 -21.72 8.41
CA PHE A 330 29.28 -20.81 7.26
C PHE A 330 29.80 -19.42 7.63
N THR A 331 30.08 -18.57 6.65
CA THR A 331 30.31 -17.14 6.87
C THR A 331 29.08 -16.35 6.44
N GLU A 332 28.56 -15.49 7.29
CA GLU A 332 27.50 -14.55 6.92
C GLU A 332 28.10 -13.28 6.33
N ILE A 333 27.57 -12.84 5.19
CA ILE A 333 27.89 -11.60 4.52
C ILE A 333 26.69 -10.68 4.68
N ILE A 334 26.90 -9.52 5.28
CA ILE A 334 25.88 -8.50 5.54
C ILE A 334 26.14 -7.33 4.60
N ARG A 335 25.29 -7.17 3.57
CA ARG A 335 25.43 -6.16 2.51
C ARG A 335 24.37 -5.07 2.65
N LYS A 336 24.77 -3.80 2.62
CA LYS A 336 23.84 -2.65 2.52
C LYS A 336 23.08 -2.70 1.19
N VAL A 337 21.76 -2.54 1.23
CA VAL A 337 20.88 -2.50 0.06
C VAL A 337 19.89 -1.35 0.21
N ASP A 338 19.97 -0.38 -0.69
CA ASP A 338 19.00 0.71 -0.76
C ASP A 338 17.79 0.32 -1.60
N ILE A 339 16.61 0.41 -0.99
CA ILE A 339 15.34 0.08 -1.63
C ILE A 339 14.51 1.36 -1.73
N THR A 340 14.28 1.81 -2.97
CA THR A 340 13.34 2.89 -3.26
C THR A 340 11.93 2.34 -3.47
N GLU A 341 10.97 2.89 -2.74
CA GLU A 341 9.55 2.54 -2.79
C GLU A 341 8.71 3.77 -3.09
N GLU A 342 7.60 3.56 -3.79
CA GLU A 342 6.59 4.59 -3.98
C GLU A 342 5.76 4.71 -2.71
N VAL A 343 5.69 5.92 -2.18
CA VAL A 343 4.96 6.22 -0.96
C VAL A 343 3.83 7.18 -1.25
N TYR A 344 2.77 7.07 -0.46
CA TYR A 344 1.70 8.05 -0.41
C TYR A 344 1.66 8.65 0.99
N TYR A 345 1.43 9.96 1.06
CA TYR A 345 1.23 10.71 2.31
C TYR A 345 -0.26 11.03 2.46
N PRO A 346 -1.05 10.23 3.20
CA PRO A 346 -2.49 10.44 3.35
C PRO A 346 -2.90 11.85 3.79
N SER A 347 -2.19 12.43 4.77
CA SER A 347 -2.53 13.76 5.29
C SER A 347 -2.34 14.87 4.25
N LYS A 348 -1.39 14.70 3.34
CA LYS A 348 -1.04 15.67 2.28
C LYS A 348 -1.69 15.35 0.94
N GLN A 349 -2.15 14.11 0.75
CA GLN A 349 -2.65 13.58 -0.52
C GLN A 349 -1.62 13.71 -1.65
N GLU A 350 -0.36 13.41 -1.33
CA GLU A 350 0.77 13.55 -2.25
C GLU A 350 1.53 12.24 -2.37
N ASP A 351 1.97 11.98 -3.60
CA ASP A 351 2.93 10.93 -3.92
C ASP A 351 4.35 11.35 -3.52
N GLY A 352 5.14 10.34 -3.16
CA GLY A 352 6.56 10.51 -2.96
C GLY A 352 7.33 9.24 -3.28
N LYS A 353 8.64 9.32 -3.08
CA LYS A 353 9.52 8.16 -3.06
C LYS A 353 10.34 8.22 -1.79
N ILE A 354 10.43 7.10 -1.10
CA ILE A 354 11.35 6.93 0.02
C ILE A 354 12.41 5.92 -0.38
N THR A 355 13.66 6.20 -0.03
CA THR A 355 14.74 5.23 -0.12
C THR A 355 15.11 4.82 1.29
N THR A 356 14.93 3.55 1.58
CA THR A 356 15.25 2.96 2.88
C THR A 356 16.43 2.01 2.70
N THR A 357 17.45 2.17 3.56
CA THR A 357 18.58 1.26 3.61
C THR A 357 18.21 0.03 4.44
N TYR A 358 18.32 -1.14 3.84
CA TYR A 358 18.19 -2.45 4.47
C TYR A 358 19.54 -3.18 4.42
N TYR A 359 19.63 -4.28 5.14
CA TYR A 359 20.80 -5.14 5.16
C TYR A 359 20.42 -6.53 4.67
N ALA A 360 21.09 -6.97 3.61
CA ALA A 360 20.94 -8.30 3.02
C ALA A 360 21.87 -9.29 3.74
N HIS A 361 21.29 -10.36 4.29
CA HIS A 361 22.00 -11.41 5.03
C HIS A 361 22.19 -12.64 4.14
N ILE A 362 23.44 -12.91 3.75
CA ILE A 362 23.81 -14.00 2.84
C ILE A 362 24.78 -14.95 3.53
N GLY A 363 24.43 -16.23 3.66
CA GLY A 363 25.37 -17.26 4.06
C GLY A 363 26.26 -17.69 2.90
N ARG A 364 27.56 -17.89 3.17
CA ARG A 364 28.57 -18.41 2.25
C ARG A 364 29.13 -19.72 2.83
N MET A 365 29.05 -20.78 2.05
CA MET A 365 29.72 -22.06 2.32
C MET A 365 30.68 -22.40 1.19
N GLU A 366 31.76 -23.09 1.54
CA GLU A 366 32.71 -23.66 0.58
C GLU A 366 32.35 -25.12 0.29
N ASP A 367 32.35 -25.50 -0.98
CA ASP A 367 32.23 -26.88 -1.43
C ASP A 367 33.40 -27.20 -2.38
N LYS A 368 33.62 -28.49 -2.66
CA LYS A 368 34.70 -28.99 -3.53
C LYS A 368 34.69 -28.36 -4.94
N SER A 369 33.55 -27.83 -5.37
CA SER A 369 33.33 -27.23 -6.69
C SER A 369 33.35 -25.70 -6.71
N GLY A 370 33.44 -25.04 -5.55
CA GLY A 370 33.39 -23.58 -5.44
C GLY A 370 32.66 -23.09 -4.19
N PHE A 371 31.75 -22.13 -4.36
CA PHE A 371 31.03 -21.48 -3.27
C PHE A 371 29.52 -21.67 -3.45
N ILE A 372 28.81 -21.85 -2.34
CA ILE A 372 27.36 -21.80 -2.28
C ILE A 372 26.99 -20.55 -1.49
N TYR A 373 26.24 -19.64 -2.12
CA TYR A 373 25.62 -18.51 -1.45
C TYR A 373 24.14 -18.81 -1.22
N PHE A 374 23.63 -18.51 -0.03
CA PHE A 374 22.24 -18.76 0.31
C PHE A 374 21.65 -17.65 1.18
N ALA A 375 20.35 -17.43 1.07
CA ALA A 375 19.59 -16.48 1.87
C ALA A 375 18.48 -17.20 2.64
N ASN A 376 18.25 -16.80 3.89
CA ASN A 376 17.17 -17.36 4.70
C ASN A 376 15.79 -16.92 4.16
N TRP A 377 15.02 -17.90 3.68
CA TRP A 377 13.64 -17.75 3.21
C TRP A 377 12.70 -18.74 3.90
N ASP A 378 13.07 -19.17 5.11
CA ASP A 378 12.58 -20.42 5.69
C ASP A 378 11.06 -20.48 5.84
N ASP A 379 10.47 -19.53 6.56
CA ASP A 379 9.03 -19.49 6.78
C ASP A 379 8.23 -19.31 5.49
N PHE A 380 8.73 -18.48 4.57
CA PHE A 380 8.06 -18.26 3.28
C PHE A 380 8.05 -19.55 2.44
N LEU A 381 9.21 -20.19 2.31
CA LEU A 381 9.37 -21.38 1.49
C LEU A 381 8.76 -22.62 2.15
N ARG A 382 8.75 -22.71 3.47
CA ARG A 382 8.06 -23.77 4.23
C ARG A 382 6.60 -23.84 3.81
N GLU A 383 5.91 -22.70 3.80
CA GLU A 383 4.49 -22.60 3.45
C GLU A 383 4.25 -22.86 1.95
N TYR A 384 5.19 -22.45 1.10
CA TYR A 384 5.18 -22.81 -0.31
C TYR A 384 5.31 -24.32 -0.52
N PHE A 385 6.28 -24.98 0.11
CA PHE A 385 6.51 -26.42 -0.04
C PHE A 385 5.39 -27.28 0.57
N LEU A 386 4.67 -26.76 1.57
CA LEU A 386 3.43 -27.37 2.08
C LEU A 386 2.24 -27.19 1.12
N THR A 387 2.29 -26.22 0.21
CA THR A 387 1.22 -25.98 -0.76
C THR A 387 1.34 -26.95 -1.94
N ALA A 388 0.42 -27.92 -2.01
CA ALA A 388 0.43 -28.99 -3.01
C ALA A 388 -0.85 -29.04 -3.89
N GLY A 389 -0.85 -29.93 -4.89
CA GLY A 389 -2.00 -30.22 -5.75
C GLY A 389 -2.54 -29.00 -6.51
N LYS A 390 -3.87 -28.89 -6.61
CA LYS A 390 -4.53 -27.81 -7.36
C LYS A 390 -4.20 -26.40 -6.85
N ALA A 391 -3.90 -26.26 -5.56
CA ALA A 391 -3.47 -24.98 -5.00
C ALA A 391 -2.11 -24.56 -5.54
N ASN A 392 -1.15 -25.49 -5.58
CA ASN A 392 0.17 -25.24 -6.19
C ASN A 392 0.06 -25.00 -7.69
N GLU A 393 -0.69 -25.84 -8.42
CA GLU A 393 -0.93 -25.68 -9.86
C GLU A 393 -1.48 -24.28 -10.19
N LYS A 394 -2.38 -23.75 -9.36
CA LYS A 394 -2.90 -22.38 -9.53
C LYS A 394 -1.78 -21.33 -9.41
N LEU A 395 -0.85 -21.50 -8.48
CA LEU A 395 0.23 -20.54 -8.20
C LEU A 395 1.31 -20.53 -9.28
N VAL A 396 1.66 -21.68 -9.85
CA VAL A 396 2.74 -21.76 -10.85
C VAL A 396 2.22 -21.87 -12.29
N SER A 397 1.09 -22.52 -12.53
CA SER A 397 0.57 -22.75 -13.88
C SER A 397 -0.59 -21.83 -14.28
N GLY A 398 -1.24 -21.17 -13.31
CA GLY A 398 -2.39 -20.29 -13.56
C GLY A 398 -2.02 -19.03 -14.36
N LYS A 399 -2.63 -18.86 -15.53
CA LYS A 399 -2.54 -17.64 -16.36
C LYS A 399 -3.82 -16.83 -16.31
N VAL A 400 -4.88 -17.35 -16.92
CA VAL A 400 -6.18 -16.69 -17.04
C VAL A 400 -7.30 -17.64 -16.63
N GLN A 401 -8.34 -17.07 -16.02
CA GLN A 401 -9.60 -17.75 -15.74
C GLN A 401 -10.70 -17.03 -16.53
N LYS A 402 -11.55 -17.79 -17.22
CA LYS A 402 -12.76 -17.25 -17.81
C LYS A 402 -13.77 -16.96 -16.71
N VAL A 403 -14.21 -15.71 -16.63
CA VAL A 403 -15.22 -15.25 -15.68
C VAL A 403 -16.36 -14.67 -16.48
N ARG A 404 -17.59 -15.05 -16.13
CA ARG A 404 -18.79 -14.47 -16.72
C ARG A 404 -19.08 -13.15 -16.02
N ASN A 405 -19.15 -12.07 -16.79
CA ASN A 405 -19.58 -10.79 -16.26
C ASN A 405 -21.08 -10.89 -15.89
N GLU A 406 -21.42 -10.67 -14.62
CA GLU A 406 -22.80 -10.81 -14.13
C GLU A 406 -23.76 -9.78 -14.75
N ILE A 407 -23.24 -8.66 -15.26
CA ILE A 407 -24.01 -7.54 -15.82
C ILE A 407 -24.20 -7.72 -17.32
N THR A 408 -23.12 -8.00 -18.06
CA THR A 408 -23.16 -8.11 -19.54
C THR A 408 -23.37 -9.55 -20.03
N LEU A 409 -23.33 -10.53 -19.13
CA LEU A 409 -23.38 -11.98 -19.39
C LEU A 409 -22.29 -12.51 -20.31
N ALA A 410 -21.33 -11.67 -20.73
CA ALA A 410 -20.22 -11.99 -21.60
C ALA A 410 -19.08 -12.70 -20.83
N GLU A 411 -18.37 -13.60 -21.50
CA GLU A 411 -17.14 -14.18 -20.97
C GLU A 411 -15.99 -13.17 -21.09
N THR A 412 -15.35 -12.88 -19.97
CA THR A 412 -14.13 -12.06 -19.91
C THR A 412 -13.00 -12.87 -19.30
N GLU A 413 -11.78 -12.68 -19.80
CA GLU A 413 -10.59 -13.29 -19.20
C GLU A 413 -10.10 -12.46 -18.02
N LYS A 414 -9.88 -13.12 -16.88
CA LYS A 414 -9.31 -12.50 -15.67
C LYS A 414 -7.99 -13.18 -15.32
N LEU A 415 -6.97 -12.40 -15.00
CA LEU A 415 -5.68 -12.94 -14.55
C LEU A 415 -5.86 -13.70 -13.23
N ILE A 416 -5.28 -14.90 -13.16
CA ILE A 416 -5.27 -15.70 -11.94
C ILE A 416 -4.26 -15.11 -10.95
N GLU A 417 -4.63 -15.07 -9.66
CA GLU A 417 -3.74 -14.76 -8.54
C GLU A 417 -2.65 -15.83 -8.39
N SER A 418 -1.58 -15.69 -9.18
CA SER A 418 -0.48 -16.65 -9.31
C SER A 418 0.88 -15.95 -9.24
N PHE A 419 1.93 -16.68 -8.85
CA PHE A 419 3.31 -16.17 -8.91
C PHE A 419 3.71 -15.88 -10.35
N ARG A 420 3.23 -16.67 -11.30
CA ARG A 420 3.53 -16.46 -12.71
C ARG A 420 3.12 -15.07 -13.20
N ASN A 421 1.95 -14.58 -12.77
CA ASN A 421 1.42 -13.29 -13.19
C ASN A 421 1.95 -12.12 -12.36
N TYR A 422 2.13 -12.31 -11.06
CA TYR A 422 2.37 -11.20 -10.12
C TYR A 422 3.71 -11.26 -9.37
N ALA A 423 4.46 -12.36 -9.47
CA ALA A 423 5.82 -12.52 -8.95
C ALA A 423 6.68 -13.34 -9.92
N PRO A 424 6.86 -12.88 -11.18
CA PRO A 424 7.49 -13.67 -12.23
C PRO A 424 8.92 -14.10 -11.87
N THR A 425 9.67 -13.29 -11.11
CA THR A 425 11.02 -13.68 -10.67
C THR A 425 10.96 -14.85 -9.71
N LEU A 426 10.03 -14.85 -8.75
CA LEU A 426 9.82 -15.98 -7.86
C LEU A 426 9.40 -17.21 -8.65
N TYR A 427 8.45 -17.06 -9.58
CA TYR A 427 8.02 -18.15 -10.44
C TYR A 427 9.20 -18.83 -11.15
N LYS A 428 10.15 -18.05 -11.69
CA LYS A 428 11.36 -18.60 -12.34
C LYS A 428 12.24 -19.37 -11.37
N VAL A 429 12.52 -18.79 -10.20
CA VAL A 429 13.33 -19.42 -9.14
C VAL A 429 12.73 -20.76 -8.68
N LEU A 430 11.39 -20.86 -8.67
CA LEU A 430 10.65 -22.04 -8.24
C LEU A 430 10.48 -23.11 -9.32
N THR A 431 10.46 -22.74 -10.60
CA THR A 431 9.98 -23.64 -11.67
C THR A 431 10.92 -23.84 -12.84
N GLU A 432 11.81 -22.90 -13.13
CA GLU A 432 12.71 -23.01 -14.29
C GLU A 432 13.97 -23.80 -13.92
N PRO A 433 14.29 -24.91 -14.62
CA PRO A 433 15.50 -25.71 -14.39
C PRO A 433 16.80 -24.94 -14.61
N ASP A 434 16.78 -23.89 -15.44
CA ASP A 434 17.98 -23.11 -15.80
C ASP A 434 18.13 -21.82 -14.98
N SER A 435 17.20 -21.51 -14.06
CA SER A 435 17.36 -20.38 -13.13
C SER A 435 18.62 -20.58 -12.28
N ALA A 436 19.54 -19.62 -12.30
CA ALA A 436 20.79 -19.68 -11.52
C ALA A 436 20.52 -19.69 -10.01
N VAL A 437 19.50 -18.96 -9.56
CA VAL A 437 19.02 -18.99 -8.17
C VAL A 437 17.92 -20.03 -8.07
N LYS A 438 18.02 -20.91 -7.07
CA LYS A 438 17.05 -21.98 -6.79
C LYS A 438 16.47 -21.87 -5.40
N ALA A 439 15.20 -22.22 -5.26
CA ALA A 439 14.65 -22.55 -3.96
C ALA A 439 15.06 -23.97 -3.57
N VAL A 440 15.74 -24.11 -2.43
CA VAL A 440 16.24 -25.39 -1.94
C VAL A 440 15.56 -25.70 -0.59
N PRO A 441 14.68 -26.71 -0.52
CA PRO A 441 14.08 -27.12 0.74
C PRO A 441 15.11 -27.85 1.61
N ASN A 442 14.99 -27.71 2.93
CA ASN A 442 15.80 -28.44 3.91
C ASN A 442 17.31 -28.40 3.60
N PHE A 443 17.83 -27.24 3.20
CA PHE A 443 19.25 -27.03 2.95
C PHE A 443 20.04 -27.23 4.25
N LYS A 444 21.06 -28.09 4.21
CA LYS A 444 21.84 -28.49 5.38
C LYS A 444 22.96 -27.50 5.66
N ILE A 445 22.98 -26.96 6.87
CA ILE A 445 24.00 -26.06 7.43
C ILE A 445 24.43 -26.70 8.75
N GLY A 446 25.61 -27.34 8.81
CA GLY A 446 25.96 -28.15 9.98
C GLY A 446 24.94 -29.26 10.23
N GLU A 447 24.42 -29.38 11.45
CA GLU A 447 23.36 -30.34 11.83
C GLU A 447 21.93 -29.82 11.57
N ASP A 448 21.85 -28.66 10.92
CA ASP A 448 20.74 -27.76 10.99
C ASP A 448 20.12 -27.64 9.57
N LEU A 449 18.78 -27.69 9.43
CA LEU A 449 18.06 -27.55 8.15
C LEU A 449 17.39 -26.18 7.99
N LEU A 450 17.46 -25.59 6.79
CA LEU A 450 16.84 -24.29 6.47
C LEU A 450 16.25 -24.30 5.05
N ASN A 451 15.08 -23.71 4.80
CA ASN A 451 14.62 -23.50 3.43
C ASN A 451 15.21 -22.19 2.89
N VAL A 452 15.95 -22.26 1.78
CA VAL A 452 16.76 -21.14 1.29
C VAL A 452 16.52 -20.83 -0.18
N LEU A 453 16.82 -19.59 -0.57
CA LEU A 453 17.19 -19.30 -1.96
C LEU A 453 18.72 -19.35 -2.07
N ALA A 454 19.23 -20.16 -3.00
CA ALA A 454 20.66 -20.41 -3.14
C ALA A 454 21.16 -20.32 -4.58
N ILE A 455 22.44 -20.00 -4.73
CA ILE A 455 23.17 -19.98 -6.01
C ILE A 455 24.55 -20.62 -5.81
N GLN A 456 24.97 -21.42 -6.78
CA GLN A 456 26.33 -21.96 -6.84
C GLN A 456 27.23 -21.04 -7.66
N SER A 457 28.48 -20.94 -7.27
CA SER A 457 29.48 -20.07 -7.90
C SER A 457 30.82 -20.76 -8.00
N SER A 458 31.51 -20.54 -9.11
CA SER A 458 32.93 -20.90 -9.24
C SER A 458 33.79 -19.97 -8.37
N ALA A 459 35.06 -20.34 -8.15
CA ALA A 459 35.98 -19.45 -7.44
C ALA A 459 36.24 -18.11 -8.16
N GLN A 460 35.98 -18.03 -9.47
CA GLN A 460 36.19 -16.83 -10.29
C GLN A 460 34.97 -15.89 -10.31
N ASP A 461 33.77 -16.41 -10.02
CA ASP A 461 32.50 -15.68 -10.18
C ASP A 461 31.82 -15.31 -8.85
N LYS A 462 32.58 -15.30 -7.75
CA LYS A 462 32.06 -15.14 -6.37
C LYS A 462 31.17 -13.90 -6.21
N GLU A 463 31.69 -12.75 -6.60
CA GLU A 463 30.98 -11.47 -6.47
C GLU A 463 29.75 -11.40 -7.38
N ALA A 464 29.86 -11.90 -8.62
CA ALA A 464 28.76 -11.91 -9.57
C ALA A 464 27.59 -12.78 -9.08
N ALA A 465 27.88 -13.97 -8.53
CA ALA A 465 26.87 -14.86 -7.99
C ALA A 465 26.17 -14.28 -6.75
N LYS A 466 26.95 -13.70 -5.82
CA LYS A 466 26.40 -13.01 -4.63
C LYS A 466 25.48 -11.86 -5.05
N ASP A 467 25.93 -10.99 -5.95
CA ASP A 467 25.13 -9.88 -6.47
C ASP A 467 23.86 -10.37 -7.16
N GLN A 468 23.95 -11.46 -7.92
CA GLN A 468 22.81 -12.06 -8.59
C GLN A 468 21.79 -12.61 -7.58
N LEU A 469 22.23 -13.27 -6.50
CA LEU A 469 21.35 -13.74 -5.42
C LEU A 469 20.62 -12.57 -4.77
N ILE A 470 21.35 -11.53 -4.35
CA ILE A 470 20.78 -10.34 -3.69
C ILE A 470 19.77 -9.66 -4.61
N LYS A 471 20.15 -9.37 -5.88
CA LYS A 471 19.26 -8.73 -6.86
C LYS A 471 18.00 -9.55 -7.11
N THR A 472 18.12 -10.88 -7.18
CA THR A 472 16.98 -11.79 -7.38
C THR A 472 16.05 -11.75 -6.18
N CYS A 473 16.58 -11.91 -4.96
CA CYS A 473 15.79 -11.91 -3.74
C CYS A 473 15.10 -10.56 -3.50
N VAL A 474 15.80 -9.43 -3.71
CA VAL A 474 15.21 -8.08 -3.62
C VAL A 474 14.09 -7.90 -4.65
N ARG A 475 14.28 -8.39 -5.89
CA ARG A 475 13.24 -8.32 -6.92
C ARG A 475 12.01 -9.14 -6.54
N VAL A 476 12.19 -10.35 -6.00
CA VAL A 476 11.07 -11.16 -5.47
C VAL A 476 10.33 -10.40 -4.37
N CYS A 477 11.05 -9.80 -3.42
CA CYS A 477 10.44 -9.00 -2.35
C CYS A 477 9.60 -7.85 -2.92
N LYS A 478 10.14 -7.10 -3.89
CA LYS A 478 9.43 -6.00 -4.56
C LYS A 478 8.17 -6.47 -5.29
N GLU A 479 8.28 -7.51 -6.11
CA GLU A 479 7.14 -8.04 -6.88
C GLU A 479 5.99 -8.49 -5.97
N ILE A 480 6.30 -9.21 -4.89
CA ILE A 480 5.29 -9.68 -3.94
C ILE A 480 4.72 -8.51 -3.14
N ASN A 481 5.53 -7.52 -2.73
CA ASN A 481 5.08 -6.39 -1.94
C ASN A 481 4.10 -5.48 -2.73
N THR A 482 4.39 -5.23 -4.01
CA THR A 482 3.64 -4.26 -4.83
C THR A 482 2.29 -4.78 -5.30
N THR A 483 2.04 -6.09 -5.31
CA THR A 483 0.77 -6.66 -5.79
C THR A 483 -0.23 -6.96 -4.66
N ASN A 484 -1.50 -6.58 -4.83
CA ASN A 484 -2.58 -6.95 -3.90
C ASN A 484 -3.15 -8.37 -4.15
N HIS A 485 -2.78 -8.99 -5.27
CA HIS A 485 -3.25 -10.30 -5.69
C HIS A 485 -2.56 -11.46 -4.97
N LEU A 486 -1.40 -11.22 -4.34
CA LEU A 486 -0.65 -12.22 -3.55
C LEU A 486 -0.76 -11.96 -2.04
N ALA A 487 -1.92 -11.50 -1.56
CA ALA A 487 -2.11 -11.08 -0.17
C ALA A 487 -1.72 -12.15 0.89
N VAL A 488 -1.98 -13.43 0.62
CA VAL A 488 -1.55 -14.53 1.51
C VAL A 488 -0.03 -14.63 1.57
N TRP A 489 0.65 -14.57 0.44
CA TRP A 489 2.11 -14.66 0.36
C TRP A 489 2.82 -13.43 0.92
N ARG A 490 2.22 -12.24 0.80
CA ARG A 490 2.72 -11.04 1.47
C ARG A 490 2.77 -11.17 3.00
N ARG A 491 1.88 -11.97 3.60
CA ARG A 491 1.95 -12.25 5.03
C ARG A 491 3.27 -12.93 5.38
N TYR A 492 3.68 -13.91 4.59
CA TYR A 492 4.95 -14.61 4.79
C TYR A 492 6.14 -13.80 4.32
N LEU A 493 5.98 -12.83 3.41
CA LEU A 493 7.07 -11.91 3.06
C LEU A 493 7.60 -11.13 4.28
N ARG A 494 6.77 -10.92 5.31
CA ARG A 494 7.14 -10.27 6.57
C ARG A 494 8.19 -11.03 7.39
N THR A 495 8.44 -12.29 7.10
CA THR A 495 9.49 -13.09 7.76
C THR A 495 10.81 -13.04 7.00
N VAL A 496 10.81 -12.48 5.80
CA VAL A 496 11.96 -12.37 4.90
C VAL A 496 12.44 -10.93 4.79
N TRP A 497 11.49 -9.99 4.66
CA TRP A 497 11.74 -8.56 4.59
C TRP A 497 11.07 -7.86 5.78
N LEU A 498 11.89 -7.53 6.78
CA LEU A 498 11.50 -6.81 7.98
C LEU A 498 11.36 -5.31 7.68
N HIS A 499 10.27 -4.97 6.98
CA HIS A 499 9.98 -3.62 6.49
C HIS A 499 9.95 -2.56 7.61
N ILE A 500 10.46 -1.35 7.33
CA ILE A 500 10.51 -0.24 8.30
C ILE A 500 9.22 0.55 8.33
#